data_AF-A0A0R2LL29-F1
#
_entry.id   AF-A0A0R2LL29-F1
#
_cell.length_a   1.000
_cell.length_b   1.000
_cell.length_c   1.000
_cell.angle_alpha   90.00
_cell.angle_beta   90.00
_cell.angle_gamma   90.00
#
_symmetry.space_group_name_H-M   'P 1'
#
loop_
_entity.id
_entity.type
_entity.pdbx_description
1 polymer ?
#
loop_
_entity_poly.entity_id
_entity_poly.type
_entity_poly.pdbx_seq_one_letter_code
_entity_poly.pdbx_strand_id
1 'polypeptide(L)'
;MGLLPDIDEKKTIENVKNYFEHEFPRLIAQSHISLTFVQSPSFDSVGTSGSTRNTQEDKIVGKLGAKQYIEITMKLINNCPHEYKMILKNHYIHSMVNVDVQELIGYGPTRYNELKNLALLYFADSFTDCYDLHVYIPENQKSDVMPVS
;
A
#
# COMPACT_ATOMS: atom_id res chain seq x y z
N MET A 1 -21.29 -2.08 -17.88
CA MET A 1 -19.83 -2.22 -18.03
C MET A 1 -19.18 -1.14 -17.18
N GLY A 2 -18.41 -1.52 -16.17
CA GLY A 2 -17.59 -0.58 -15.41
C GLY A 2 -16.45 -0.04 -16.28
N LEU A 3 -16.01 1.19 -16.01
CA LEU A 3 -14.86 1.81 -16.68
C LEU A 3 -13.51 1.15 -16.31
N LEU A 4 -13.51 0.32 -15.27
CA LEU A 4 -12.33 -0.35 -14.71
C LEU A 4 -12.47 -1.87 -14.83
N PRO A 5 -11.35 -2.60 -15.06
CA PRO A 5 -11.34 -4.06 -15.06
C PRO A 5 -11.77 -4.60 -13.68
N ASP A 6 -12.49 -5.72 -13.69
CA ASP A 6 -12.90 -6.39 -12.45
C ASP A 6 -11.68 -6.97 -11.73
N ILE A 7 -11.43 -6.49 -10.51
CA ILE A 7 -10.34 -6.96 -9.65
C ILE A 7 -10.89 -7.98 -8.65
N ASP A 8 -10.08 -9.01 -8.36
CA ASP A 8 -10.31 -9.91 -7.25
C ASP A 8 -9.86 -9.20 -5.97
N GLU A 9 -10.80 -8.51 -5.32
CA GLU A 9 -10.53 -7.69 -4.14
C GLU A 9 -9.81 -8.50 -3.04
N LYS A 10 -10.22 -9.76 -2.83
CA LYS A 10 -9.63 -10.62 -1.79
C LYS A 10 -8.17 -10.93 -2.09
N LYS A 11 -7.86 -11.33 -3.32
CA LYS A 11 -6.47 -11.62 -3.72
C LYS A 11 -5.62 -10.36 -3.80
N THR A 12 -6.20 -9.24 -4.23
CA THR A 12 -5.52 -7.94 -4.26
C THR A 12 -5.14 -7.52 -2.84
N ILE A 13 -6.07 -7.62 -1.88
CA ILE A 13 -5.79 -7.38 -0.45
C ILE A 13 -4.65 -8.27 0.06
N GLU A 14 -4.65 -9.55 -0.31
CA GLU A 14 -3.58 -10.49 0.08
C GLU A 14 -2.22 -10.09 -0.52
N ASN A 15 -2.18 -9.70 -1.80
CA ASN A 15 -0.97 -9.19 -2.44
C ASN A 15 -0.42 -7.94 -1.75
N VAL A 16 -1.29 -6.99 -1.40
CA VAL A 16 -0.90 -5.76 -0.70
C VAL A 16 -0.38 -6.08 0.70
N LYS A 17 -1.02 -7.02 1.42
CA LYS A 17 -0.51 -7.52 2.71
C LYS A 17 0.88 -8.13 2.57
N ASN A 18 1.05 -9.04 1.61
CA ASN A 18 2.33 -9.68 1.34
C ASN A 18 3.41 -8.65 0.97
N TYR A 19 3.04 -7.61 0.22
CA TYR A 19 3.94 -6.48 -0.05
C TYR A 19 4.40 -5.80 1.24
N PHE A 20 3.49 -5.41 2.14
CA PHE A 20 3.88 -4.73 3.38
C PHE A 20 4.62 -5.64 4.38
N GLU A 21 4.31 -6.93 4.42
CA GLU A 21 4.88 -7.87 5.39
C GLU A 21 6.22 -8.47 4.95
N HIS A 22 6.43 -8.64 3.63
CA HIS A 22 7.62 -9.30 3.11
C HIS A 22 8.46 -8.39 2.21
N GLU A 23 7.86 -7.75 1.21
CA GLU A 23 8.62 -6.96 0.22
C GLU A 23 9.09 -5.63 0.81
N PHE A 24 8.26 -4.92 1.57
CA PHE A 24 8.59 -3.64 2.16
C PHE A 24 9.77 -3.73 3.16
N PRO A 25 9.82 -4.69 4.11
CA PRO A 25 11.00 -4.89 4.95
C PRO A 25 12.26 -5.27 4.15
N ARG A 26 12.10 -6.04 3.05
CA ARG A 26 13.23 -6.37 2.14
C ARG A 26 13.75 -5.13 1.44
N LEU A 27 12.87 -4.25 0.97
CA LEU A 27 13.26 -2.96 0.37
C LEU A 27 14.02 -2.09 1.38
N ILE A 28 13.56 -2.03 2.63
CA ILE A 28 14.27 -1.32 3.71
C ILE A 28 15.67 -1.90 3.90
N ALA A 29 15.78 -3.22 4.05
CA ALA A 29 17.06 -3.91 4.21
C ALA A 29 18.02 -3.65 3.02
N GLN A 30 17.51 -3.66 1.79
CA GLN A 30 18.28 -3.38 0.57
C GLN A 30 18.69 -1.91 0.44
N SER A 31 17.88 -0.99 0.97
CA SER A 31 18.13 0.45 0.87
C SER A 31 19.19 0.97 1.85
N HIS A 32 19.65 0.12 2.78
CA HIS A 32 20.51 0.49 3.91
C HIS A 32 19.93 1.59 4.82
N ILE A 33 18.64 1.91 4.68
CA ILE A 33 17.91 2.82 5.56
C ILE A 33 17.38 2.01 6.75
N SER A 34 17.49 2.56 7.95
CA SER A 34 16.92 1.92 9.14
C SER A 34 15.39 2.06 9.17
N LEU A 35 14.68 1.02 9.57
CA LEU A 35 13.22 1.07 9.78
C LEU A 35 12.80 2.23 10.69
N THR A 36 13.59 2.54 11.71
CA THR A 36 13.37 3.68 12.63
C THR A 36 13.40 5.03 11.91
N PHE A 37 14.20 5.17 10.85
CA PHE A 37 14.23 6.38 10.04
C PHE A 37 12.95 6.49 9.19
N VAL A 38 12.50 5.37 8.63
CA VAL A 38 11.24 5.27 7.87
C VAL A 38 10.03 5.61 8.76
N GLN A 39 10.04 5.15 10.02
CA GLN A 39 9.01 5.47 11.02
C GLN A 39 9.08 6.90 11.56
N SER A 40 10.14 7.66 11.27
CA SER A 40 10.34 8.97 11.88
C SER A 40 9.38 10.04 11.32
N PRO A 41 8.94 11.00 12.15
CA PRO A 41 8.11 12.12 11.68
C PRO A 41 8.87 13.01 10.67
N SER A 42 10.20 13.01 10.71
CA SER A 42 11.04 13.70 9.72
C SER A 42 10.88 13.11 8.32
N PHE A 43 10.70 11.79 8.18
CA PHE A 43 10.45 11.14 6.90
C PHE A 43 9.06 11.46 6.34
N ASP A 44 8.07 11.61 7.22
CA ASP A 44 6.71 12.04 6.87
C ASP A 44 6.70 13.45 6.22
N SER A 45 7.56 14.34 6.71
CA SER A 45 7.74 15.71 6.20
C SER A 45 8.38 15.78 4.80
N VAL A 46 9.20 14.78 4.44
CA VAL A 46 9.86 14.71 3.12
C VAL A 46 8.85 14.57 1.97
N GLY A 47 7.62 14.13 2.25
CA GLY A 47 6.56 13.96 1.25
C GLY A 47 6.06 15.24 0.54
N THR A 48 6.44 16.44 1.00
CA THR A 48 5.88 17.71 0.49
C THR A 48 6.85 18.53 -0.37
N SER A 49 8.14 18.20 -0.40
CA SER A 49 9.15 19.03 -1.08
C SER A 49 9.92 18.26 -2.14
N GLY A 50 9.47 18.40 -3.38
CA GLY A 50 10.35 18.38 -4.55
C GLY A 50 10.60 17.02 -5.19
N SER A 51 10.32 16.96 -6.49
CA SER A 51 11.04 16.08 -7.40
C SER A 51 12.54 16.39 -7.29
N THR A 52 13.28 15.67 -6.45
CA THR A 52 14.74 15.75 -6.42
C THR A 52 15.31 14.70 -7.36
N ARG A 53 15.24 15.03 -8.64
CA ARG A 53 16.22 14.56 -9.63
C ARG A 53 17.59 15.07 -9.21
N ASN A 54 18.44 14.20 -8.66
CA ASN A 54 19.89 14.27 -8.75
C ASN A 54 20.45 12.86 -8.47
N THR A 55 20.55 11.99 -9.46
CA THR A 55 21.64 11.90 -10.46
C THR A 55 23.03 11.88 -9.81
N GLN A 56 23.49 10.69 -9.41
CA GLN A 56 24.69 10.07 -9.97
C GLN A 56 24.92 8.70 -9.33
N GLU A 57 25.00 7.68 -10.19
CA GLU A 57 25.65 6.39 -9.95
C GLU A 57 24.91 5.29 -9.17
N ASP A 58 23.79 4.80 -9.70
CA ASP A 58 23.70 3.34 -9.84
C ASP A 58 22.95 2.94 -11.13
N LYS A 59 23.67 2.23 -11.98
CA LYS A 59 23.34 1.94 -13.38
C LYS A 59 22.33 0.80 -13.44
N ILE A 60 21.04 1.07 -13.33
CA ILE A 60 20.02 0.11 -13.78
C ILE A 60 18.89 0.86 -14.48
N VAL A 61 19.05 1.05 -15.79
CA VAL A 61 17.92 1.37 -16.67
C VAL A 61 16.94 0.20 -16.59
N GLY A 62 15.90 0.31 -15.76
CA GLY A 62 14.77 -0.62 -15.75
C GLY A 62 14.10 -0.96 -14.41
N LYS A 63 14.67 -0.64 -13.25
CA LYS A 63 14.00 -0.89 -11.95
C LYS A 63 14.19 0.29 -11.01
N LEU A 64 13.09 0.84 -10.52
CA LEU A 64 13.06 1.83 -9.47
C LEU A 64 13.91 1.31 -8.27
N GLY A 65 14.77 2.14 -7.69
CA GLY A 65 15.64 1.71 -6.59
C GLY A 65 14.84 1.42 -5.31
N ALA A 66 15.36 0.56 -4.41
CA ALA A 66 14.65 0.18 -3.19
C ALA A 66 14.23 1.39 -2.33
N LYS A 67 15.10 2.41 -2.24
CA LYS A 67 14.80 3.69 -1.56
C LYS A 67 13.62 4.43 -2.20
N GLN A 68 13.55 4.48 -3.51
CA GLN A 68 12.48 5.18 -4.23
C GLN A 68 11.13 4.47 -4.02
N TYR A 69 11.11 3.13 -3.99
CA TYR A 69 9.89 2.39 -3.61
C TYR A 69 9.41 2.76 -2.21
N ILE A 70 10.31 2.85 -1.23
CA ILE A 70 9.97 3.24 0.14
C ILE A 70 9.40 4.66 0.19
N GLU A 71 10.03 5.60 -0.52
CA GLU A 71 9.59 7.01 -0.59
C GLU A 71 8.19 7.12 -1.23
N ILE A 72 7.94 6.39 -2.31
CA ILE A 72 6.63 6.36 -2.97
C ILE A 72 5.57 5.75 -2.05
N THR A 73 5.85 4.59 -1.46
CA THR A 73 4.91 3.90 -0.55
C THR A 73 4.49 4.83 0.59
N MET A 74 5.45 5.53 1.20
CA MET A 74 5.16 6.50 2.26
C MET A 74 4.36 7.70 1.76
N LYS A 75 4.70 8.23 0.59
CA LYS A 75 3.95 9.33 -0.03
C LYS A 75 2.49 8.94 -0.31
N LEU A 76 2.25 7.73 -0.80
CA LEU A 76 0.90 7.24 -1.06
C LEU A 76 0.11 7.05 0.23
N ILE A 77 0.70 6.45 1.26
CA ILE A 77 0.07 6.33 2.59
C ILE A 77 -0.29 7.71 3.14
N ASN A 78 0.57 8.70 2.94
CA ASN A 78 0.35 10.07 3.41
C ASN A 78 -0.75 10.82 2.66
N ASN A 79 -0.97 10.47 1.39
CA ASN A 79 -2.03 11.03 0.57
C ASN A 79 -3.38 10.31 0.75
N CYS A 80 -3.41 9.16 1.43
CA CYS A 80 -4.64 8.46 1.72
C CYS A 80 -5.57 9.30 2.64
N PRO A 81 -6.89 9.05 2.58
CA PRO A 81 -7.84 9.55 3.57
C PRO A 81 -7.36 9.30 5.00
N HIS A 82 -7.68 10.21 5.92
CA HIS A 82 -7.12 10.22 7.29
C HIS A 82 -7.22 8.85 8.00
N GLU A 83 -8.39 8.20 7.91
CA GLU A 83 -8.63 6.90 8.55
C GLU A 83 -7.76 5.79 7.94
N TYR A 84 -7.64 5.76 6.60
CA TYR A 84 -6.83 4.78 5.89
C TYR A 84 -5.35 5.00 6.14
N LYS A 85 -4.90 6.27 6.15
CA LYS A 85 -3.55 6.66 6.54
C LYS A 85 -3.23 6.16 7.95
N MET A 86 -4.11 6.40 8.92
CA MET A 86 -3.90 5.94 10.30
C MET A 86 -3.80 4.41 10.37
N ILE A 87 -4.65 3.68 9.67
CA ILE A 87 -4.60 2.21 9.68
C ILE A 87 -3.31 1.71 9.03
N LEU A 88 -3.00 2.15 7.80
CA LEU A 88 -1.84 1.66 7.06
C LEU A 88 -0.53 2.01 7.77
N LYS A 89 -0.41 3.25 8.24
CA LYS A 89 0.81 3.73 8.90
C LYS A 89 1.01 3.04 10.25
N ASN A 90 0.01 3.06 11.14
CA ASN A 90 0.20 2.50 12.48
C ASN A 90 0.36 0.98 12.44
N HIS A 91 -0.42 0.28 11.60
CA HIS A 91 -0.35 -1.16 11.53
C HIS A 91 0.88 -1.68 10.79
N TYR A 92 1.13 -1.22 9.55
CA TYR A 92 2.18 -1.80 8.70
C TYR A 92 3.54 -1.12 8.87
N ILE A 93 3.57 0.19 9.13
CA ILE A 93 4.84 0.91 9.28
C ILE A 93 5.33 0.87 10.72
N HIS A 94 4.44 1.12 11.69
CA HIS A 94 4.80 1.10 13.12
C HIS A 94 4.62 -0.27 13.79
N SER A 95 4.19 -1.29 13.04
CA SER A 95 3.97 -2.65 13.55
C SER A 95 3.04 -2.73 14.77
N MET A 96 2.10 -1.79 14.90
CA MET A 96 1.12 -1.82 15.98
C MET A 96 0.12 -2.95 15.76
N VAL A 97 -0.29 -3.61 16.85
CA VAL A 97 -1.30 -4.67 16.77
C VAL A 97 -2.68 -4.10 16.45
N ASN A 98 -3.55 -4.90 15.84
CA ASN A 98 -4.87 -4.43 15.41
C ASN A 98 -5.69 -3.82 16.56
N VAL A 99 -5.56 -4.33 17.78
CA VAL A 99 -6.30 -3.86 18.97
C VAL A 99 -5.89 -2.42 19.31
N ASP A 100 -4.59 -2.13 19.39
CA ASP A 100 -4.11 -0.77 19.68
C ASP A 100 -4.55 0.23 18.60
N VAL A 101 -4.52 -0.17 17.33
CA VAL A 101 -4.96 0.70 16.23
C VAL A 101 -6.48 0.92 16.28
N GLN A 102 -7.27 -0.10 16.65
CA GLN A 102 -8.72 0.02 16.86
C GLN A 102 -9.05 1.05 17.95
N GLU A 103 -8.36 0.97 19.08
CA GLU A 103 -8.51 1.93 20.18
C GLU A 103 -8.12 3.34 19.75
N LEU A 104 -7.03 3.48 18.98
CA LEU A 104 -6.55 4.77 18.49
C LEU A 104 -7.55 5.48 17.57
N ILE A 105 -8.23 4.75 16.70
CA ILE A 105 -9.21 5.31 15.75
C ILE A 105 -10.65 5.30 16.28
N GLY A 106 -10.90 4.65 17.42
CA GLY A 106 -12.21 4.58 18.06
C GLY A 106 -13.23 3.68 17.36
N TYR A 107 -12.78 2.72 16.54
CA TYR A 107 -13.67 1.80 15.83
C TYR A 107 -13.63 0.38 16.38
N GLY A 108 -14.80 -0.25 16.46
CA GLY A 108 -14.91 -1.66 16.80
C GLY A 108 -14.28 -2.59 15.75
N PRO A 109 -14.04 -3.87 16.11
CA PRO A 109 -13.24 -4.80 15.30
C PRO A 109 -13.81 -5.05 13.89
N THR A 110 -15.14 -5.15 13.76
CA THR A 110 -15.80 -5.34 12.46
C THR A 110 -15.54 -4.14 11.54
N ARG A 111 -15.80 -2.92 12.04
CA ARG A 111 -15.64 -1.69 11.28
C ARG A 111 -14.18 -1.43 10.93
N TYR A 112 -13.27 -1.72 11.86
CA TYR A 112 -11.84 -1.66 11.62
C TYR A 112 -11.40 -2.58 10.48
N ASN A 113 -11.85 -3.84 10.47
CA ASN A 113 -11.47 -4.79 9.42
C ASN A 113 -12.00 -4.36 8.04
N GLU A 114 -13.22 -3.82 7.98
CA GLU A 114 -13.77 -3.22 6.75
C GLU A 114 -12.89 -2.07 6.26
N LEU A 115 -12.60 -1.09 7.13
CA LEU A 115 -11.79 0.08 6.80
C LEU A 115 -10.36 -0.32 6.40
N LYS A 116 -9.79 -1.33 7.06
CA LYS A 116 -8.47 -1.88 6.73
C LYS A 116 -8.45 -2.49 5.34
N ASN A 117 -9.44 -3.30 4.99
CA ASN A 117 -9.54 -3.89 3.65
C ASN A 117 -9.72 -2.80 2.57
N LEU A 118 -10.57 -1.80 2.83
CA LEU A 118 -10.74 -0.66 1.93
C LEU A 118 -9.45 0.15 1.78
N ALA A 119 -8.71 0.37 2.87
CA ALA A 119 -7.42 1.06 2.83
C ALA A 119 -6.38 0.31 1.97
N LEU A 120 -6.38 -1.03 2.02
CA LEU A 120 -5.48 -1.86 1.22
C LEU A 120 -5.83 -1.82 -0.28
N LEU A 121 -7.11 -1.84 -0.63
CA LEU A 121 -7.57 -1.68 -2.01
C LEU A 121 -7.23 -0.28 -2.55
N TYR A 122 -7.52 0.76 -1.76
CA TYR A 122 -7.20 2.14 -2.12
C TYR A 122 -5.69 2.34 -2.34
N PHE A 123 -4.86 1.67 -1.52
CA PHE A 123 -3.42 1.67 -1.72
C PHE A 123 -3.02 0.97 -3.02
N ALA A 124 -3.62 -0.18 -3.37
CA ALA A 124 -3.36 -0.87 -4.63
C ALA A 124 -3.70 0.02 -5.84
N ASP A 125 -4.88 0.66 -5.83
CA ASP A 125 -5.29 1.63 -6.86
C ASP A 125 -4.24 2.73 -7.02
N SER A 126 -3.80 3.31 -5.90
CA SER A 126 -2.83 4.41 -5.89
C SER A 126 -1.41 3.98 -6.29
N PHE A 127 -1.05 2.71 -6.08
CA PHE A 127 0.29 2.17 -6.33
C PHE A 127 0.44 1.56 -7.73
N THR A 128 -0.65 1.40 -8.48
CA THR A 128 -0.67 0.78 -9.81
C THR A 128 0.32 1.43 -10.79
N ASP A 129 0.50 2.74 -10.72
CA ASP A 129 1.47 3.47 -11.56
C ASP A 129 2.93 3.07 -11.28
N CYS A 130 3.22 2.53 -10.10
CA CYS A 130 4.58 2.16 -9.67
C CYS A 130 4.80 0.65 -9.70
N TYR A 131 3.85 -0.11 -9.18
CA TYR A 131 3.86 -1.57 -9.19
C TYR A 131 2.43 -2.08 -9.05
N ASP A 132 1.97 -2.82 -10.05
CA ASP A 132 0.62 -3.35 -10.04
C ASP A 132 0.48 -4.52 -9.05
N LEU A 133 -0.30 -4.29 -8.00
CA LEU A 133 -0.64 -5.29 -6.99
C LEU A 133 -1.99 -5.97 -7.26
N HIS A 134 -2.74 -5.51 -8.27
CA HIS A 134 -4.05 -6.04 -8.58
C HIS A 134 -3.98 -7.46 -9.11
N VAL A 135 -4.99 -8.24 -8.73
CA VAL A 135 -5.27 -9.52 -9.36
C VAL A 135 -6.54 -9.37 -10.15
N TYR A 136 -6.45 -9.37 -11.48
CA TYR A 136 -7.61 -9.24 -12.35
C TYR A 136 -8.35 -10.56 -12.48
N ILE A 137 -9.68 -10.48 -12.42
CA ILE A 137 -10.53 -11.65 -12.67
C ILE A 137 -10.54 -11.89 -14.19
N PRO A 138 -10.12 -13.08 -14.68
CA PRO A 138 -10.13 -13.36 -16.10
C PRO A 138 -11.58 -13.32 -16.62
N GLU A 139 -11.76 -12.71 -17.80
CA GLU A 139 -13.08 -12.47 -18.41
C GLU A 139 -13.91 -13.77 -18.59
N ASN A 140 -13.24 -14.93 -18.62
CA ASN A 140 -13.81 -16.26 -18.78
C ASN A 140 -14.55 -16.82 -17.54
N GLN A 141 -14.65 -16.07 -16.43
CA GLN A 141 -15.45 -16.43 -15.24
C GLN A 141 -16.67 -15.52 -15.03
N LYS A 142 -16.96 -14.57 -15.95
CA LYS A 142 -18.10 -13.64 -15.81
C LYS A 142 -19.48 -14.27 -16.08
N SER A 143 -19.54 -15.54 -16.51
CA SER A 143 -20.74 -16.18 -17.07
C SER A 143 -21.45 -17.22 -16.19
N ASP A 144 -21.21 -17.28 -14.88
CA ASP A 144 -21.90 -18.26 -14.00
C ASP A 144 -22.87 -17.62 -12.97
N VAL A 145 -23.08 -16.30 -13.03
CA VAL A 145 -24.03 -15.62 -12.12
C VAL A 145 -25.04 -14.79 -12.90
N MET A 146 -25.82 -15.45 -13.75
CA MET A 146 -27.15 -14.94 -14.10
C MET A 146 -28.17 -16.03 -13.77
N PRO A 147 -29.14 -15.77 -12.87
CA PRO A 147 -30.25 -16.69 -12.70
C PRO A 147 -31.07 -16.66 -13.98
N VAL A 148 -31.15 -17.80 -14.64
CA VAL A 148 -32.14 -18.04 -15.69
C VAL A 148 -33.53 -17.80 -15.08
N SER A 149 -34.19 -16.73 -15.52
CA SER A 149 -35.62 -16.50 -15.29
C SER A 149 -36.42 -17.03 -16.46
#